data_AF-A0A1H8C9V0-F1
#
_entry.id   AF-A0A1H8C9V0-F1
#
_cell.length_a   1.000
_cell.length_b   1.000
_cell.length_c   1.000
_cell.angle_alpha   90.00
_cell.angle_beta   90.00
_cell.angle_gamma   90.00
#
_symmetry.space_group_name_H-M   'P 1'
#
loop_
_entity.id
_entity.type
_entity.pdbx_description
1 polymer ?
#
loop_
_entity_poly.entity_id
_entity_poly.type
_entity_poly.pdbx_seq_one_letter_code
_entity_poly.pdbx_strand_id
1 'polypeptide(L)'
;MRKIAFYIINLFVIGSLWSCQGDEPTTTSIFDEEEEVAETEFDQWLLHNYTYPYNIAFKYRMEDIESSMDYTLAPAEIDKAKKLAKIIKHLWIETYDEIAGVNFTRAYIPKVIHLIGSAAYEDNGMIVGTAEGGTKVTLYYVNQLQINTAFLNKYYFLTMHHEFAHILHQTKNYDPEFDRISEGSYTGGDWYNVANTTALREGFVDGYASSEPREDFAETLAVYITNTAEFWQSQLDKAGEKGGPIIQEKMEYIRIYMADTWGIDVDKLREIIQRRSKELDSLDFDNF
;
A
#
# COMPACT_ATOMS: atom_id res chain seq x y z
N MET A 1 -59.29 -60.47 -11.62
CA MET A 1 -58.88 -61.78 -11.07
C MET A 1 -58.56 -62.75 -12.20
N ARG A 2 -57.28 -63.17 -12.31
CA ARG A 2 -56.70 -64.42 -12.87
C ARG A 2 -55.22 -64.12 -13.17
N LYS A 3 -54.32 -64.35 -12.19
CA LYS A 3 -53.52 -65.58 -11.97
C LYS A 3 -52.51 -65.81 -13.11
N ILE A 4 -51.21 -65.46 -12.94
CA ILE A 4 -50.11 -66.24 -12.31
C ILE A 4 -49.34 -67.10 -13.33
N ALA A 5 -48.02 -66.87 -13.36
CA ALA A 5 -46.86 -67.75 -13.67
C ALA A 5 -46.65 -68.28 -15.10
N PHE A 6 -45.44 -68.14 -15.64
CA PHE A 6 -44.34 -69.12 -15.53
C PHE A 6 -43.08 -68.68 -16.31
N TYR A 7 -41.91 -68.92 -15.71
CA TYR A 7 -40.56 -68.83 -16.28
C TYR A 7 -40.30 -69.89 -17.36
N ILE A 8 -39.77 -69.51 -18.54
CA ILE A 8 -38.94 -70.34 -19.45
C ILE A 8 -38.06 -69.35 -20.25
N ILE A 9 -36.77 -69.16 -19.91
CA ILE A 9 -35.58 -69.87 -20.43
C ILE A 9 -35.16 -69.45 -21.86
N ASN A 10 -34.00 -68.77 -21.86
CA ASN A 10 -32.87 -68.81 -22.79
C ASN A 10 -32.92 -68.19 -24.20
N LEU A 11 -31.84 -67.44 -24.42
CA LEU A 11 -31.06 -67.27 -25.65
C LEU A 11 -31.55 -66.21 -26.65
N PHE A 12 -31.03 -64.98 -26.50
CA PHE A 12 -30.27 -64.34 -27.57
C PHE A 12 -29.31 -63.31 -26.96
N VAL A 13 -28.06 -63.71 -26.87
CA VAL A 13 -26.92 -62.82 -26.65
C VAL A 13 -26.70 -62.04 -27.96
N ILE A 14 -26.13 -60.85 -27.79
CA ILE A 14 -25.31 -60.08 -28.74
C ILE A 14 -25.98 -58.81 -29.25
N GLY A 15 -25.45 -57.68 -28.75
CA GLY A 15 -25.29 -56.48 -29.55
C GLY A 15 -26.01 -55.23 -29.05
N SER A 16 -25.53 -54.63 -27.95
CA SER A 16 -25.35 -53.17 -27.77
C SER A 16 -25.12 -52.80 -26.30
N LEU A 17 -23.91 -53.09 -25.80
CA LEU A 17 -23.34 -52.38 -24.65
C LEU A 17 -22.16 -51.55 -25.17
N TRP A 18 -22.48 -50.40 -25.75
CA TRP A 18 -21.58 -49.25 -25.81
C TRP A 18 -22.28 -48.15 -25.01
N SER A 19 -22.32 -48.35 -23.69
CA SER A 19 -22.43 -47.22 -22.76
C SER A 19 -20.99 -46.80 -22.50
N CYS A 20 -20.71 -45.51 -22.70
CA CYS A 20 -19.44 -44.89 -22.35
C CYS A 20 -18.97 -45.43 -20.99
N GLN A 21 -17.74 -45.95 -20.95
CA GLN A 21 -16.96 -45.91 -19.73
C GLN A 21 -16.97 -44.44 -19.30
N GLY A 22 -17.71 -44.14 -18.23
CA GLY A 22 -17.55 -42.86 -17.56
C GLY A 22 -16.13 -42.87 -17.04
N ASP A 23 -15.32 -41.92 -17.51
CA ASP A 23 -14.06 -41.60 -16.86
C ASP A 23 -14.41 -41.27 -15.41
N GLU A 24 -14.06 -42.18 -14.50
CA GLU A 24 -14.08 -41.86 -13.08
C GLU A 24 -13.05 -40.74 -12.90
N PRO A 25 -13.43 -39.56 -12.36
CA PRO A 25 -12.45 -38.53 -12.09
C PRO A 25 -11.42 -39.13 -11.13
N THR A 26 -10.15 -39.10 -11.53
CA THR A 26 -9.06 -39.49 -10.66
C THR A 26 -9.21 -38.76 -9.34
N THR A 27 -9.28 -39.50 -8.22
CA THR A 27 -9.39 -38.94 -6.87
C THR A 27 -8.17 -38.12 -6.45
N THR A 28 -7.13 -38.07 -7.29
CA THR A 28 -6.08 -37.05 -7.25
C THR A 28 -6.59 -35.78 -7.92
N SER A 29 -6.92 -34.81 -7.08
CA SER A 29 -6.92 -33.40 -7.48
C SER A 29 -5.62 -33.07 -8.22
N ILE A 30 -5.72 -32.40 -9.37
CA ILE A 30 -4.56 -31.77 -10.04
C ILE A 30 -4.15 -30.45 -9.38
N PHE A 31 -4.94 -29.97 -8.42
CA PHE A 31 -4.42 -29.05 -7.42
C PHE A 31 -3.64 -29.93 -6.47
N ASP A 32 -2.33 -29.97 -6.70
CA ASP A 32 -1.37 -30.58 -5.81
C ASP A 32 -1.68 -30.15 -4.37
N GLU A 33 -1.59 -31.10 -3.44
CA GLU A 33 -1.47 -30.80 -2.00
C GLU A 33 -0.51 -29.61 -1.88
N GLU A 34 -0.92 -28.51 -1.21
CA GLU A 34 -0.11 -27.29 -1.04
C GLU A 34 1.35 -27.69 -0.86
N GLU A 35 2.15 -27.62 -1.95
CA GLU A 35 3.57 -27.88 -1.86
C GLU A 35 4.04 -26.85 -0.85
N GLU A 36 4.53 -27.30 0.32
CA GLU A 36 5.22 -26.41 1.25
C GLU A 36 6.35 -25.77 0.45
N VAL A 37 6.10 -24.57 -0.06
CA VAL A 37 7.03 -23.90 -0.92
C VAL A 37 8.25 -23.61 -0.06
N ALA A 38 9.35 -24.31 -0.35
CA ALA A 38 10.54 -24.29 0.47
C ALA A 38 10.94 -22.84 0.83
N GLU A 39 11.22 -22.62 2.11
CA GLU A 39 11.62 -21.32 2.62
C GLU A 39 12.91 -20.87 1.93
N THR A 40 12.87 -19.70 1.29
CA THR A 40 14.02 -19.13 0.59
C THR A 40 14.87 -18.27 1.52
N GLU A 41 16.11 -17.95 1.12
CA GLU A 41 16.94 -16.97 1.83
C GLU A 41 16.22 -15.62 2.00
N PHE A 42 15.36 -15.25 1.05
CA PHE A 42 14.58 -14.02 1.16
C PHE A 42 13.49 -14.12 2.23
N ASP A 43 12.82 -15.26 2.35
CA ASP A 43 11.80 -15.48 3.39
C ASP A 43 12.44 -15.39 4.79
N GLN A 44 13.62 -15.99 4.97
CA GLN A 44 14.40 -15.86 6.20
C GLN A 44 14.83 -14.43 6.47
N TRP A 45 15.29 -13.71 5.43
CA TRP A 45 15.65 -12.31 5.56
C TRP A 45 14.44 -11.46 5.99
N LEU A 46 13.25 -11.70 5.42
CA LEU A 46 12.02 -11.03 5.82
C LEU A 46 11.64 -11.34 7.28
N LEU A 47 11.76 -12.60 7.73
CA LEU A 47 11.51 -12.94 9.14
C LEU A 47 12.40 -12.12 10.08
N HIS A 48 13.69 -12.05 9.79
CA HIS A 48 14.66 -11.35 10.64
C HIS A 48 14.57 -9.82 10.56
N ASN A 49 14.13 -9.27 9.43
CA ASN A 49 14.14 -7.81 9.20
C ASN A 49 12.77 -7.15 9.32
N TYR A 50 11.67 -7.92 9.25
CA TYR A 50 10.29 -7.43 9.34
C TYR A 50 9.51 -8.10 10.46
N THR A 51 9.44 -9.43 10.48
CA THR A 51 8.53 -10.16 11.37
C THR A 51 8.99 -10.11 12.83
N TYR A 52 10.20 -10.56 13.15
CA TYR A 52 10.71 -10.52 14.52
C TYR A 52 10.86 -9.10 15.08
N PRO A 53 11.40 -8.12 14.33
CA PRO A 53 11.56 -6.77 14.87
C PRO A 53 10.26 -5.95 14.88
N TYR A 54 9.29 -6.17 13.99
CA TYR A 54 8.15 -5.23 13.87
C TYR A 54 6.77 -5.90 13.85
N ASN A 55 6.71 -7.23 13.86
CA ASN A 55 5.49 -8.01 13.67
C ASN A 55 4.77 -7.64 12.35
N ILE A 56 5.57 -7.46 11.29
CA ILE A 56 5.09 -7.18 9.94
C ILE A 56 5.14 -8.48 9.13
N ALA A 57 4.03 -8.82 8.48
CA ALA A 57 3.95 -9.83 7.44
C ALA A 57 4.22 -9.15 6.08
N PHE A 58 5.35 -9.49 5.46
CA PHE A 58 5.72 -8.97 4.14
C PHE A 58 5.35 -10.00 3.07
N LYS A 59 4.24 -9.78 2.38
CA LYS A 59 3.71 -10.66 1.34
C LYS A 59 4.19 -10.18 -0.04
N TYR A 60 4.94 -11.01 -0.74
CA TYR A 60 5.38 -10.74 -2.12
C TYR A 60 4.95 -11.81 -3.14
N ARG A 61 4.55 -12.98 -2.65
CA ARG A 61 3.96 -14.04 -3.45
C ARG A 61 2.48 -13.73 -3.61
N MET A 62 1.98 -13.90 -4.83
CA MET A 62 0.56 -13.71 -5.11
C MET A 62 -0.20 -14.89 -4.50
N GLU A 63 -0.97 -14.64 -3.44
CA GLU A 63 -1.91 -15.60 -2.88
C GLU A 63 -3.24 -15.42 -3.63
N ASP A 64 -3.76 -16.48 -4.26
CA ASP A 64 -4.98 -16.47 -5.09
C ASP A 64 -6.27 -16.02 -4.34
N ILE A 65 -6.18 -15.73 -3.03
CA ILE A 65 -7.33 -15.57 -2.13
C ILE A 65 -7.62 -14.10 -1.76
N GLU A 66 -6.69 -13.14 -1.98
CA GLU A 66 -6.85 -11.77 -1.42
C GLU A 66 -6.85 -10.60 -2.42
N SER A 67 -6.60 -10.82 -3.72
CA SER A 67 -6.79 -9.74 -4.69
C SER A 67 -8.26 -9.68 -5.12
N SER A 68 -8.89 -8.50 -5.01
CA SER A 68 -10.18 -8.25 -5.65
C SER A 68 -10.09 -8.72 -7.11
N MET A 69 -10.96 -9.65 -7.51
CA MET A 69 -10.97 -10.26 -8.84
C MET A 69 -11.26 -9.27 -9.98
N ASP A 70 -11.41 -7.98 -9.65
CA ASP A 70 -11.69 -6.88 -10.56
C ASP A 70 -10.43 -6.37 -11.29
N TYR A 71 -9.23 -6.76 -10.87
CA TYR A 71 -7.97 -6.31 -11.47
C TYR A 71 -7.19 -7.44 -12.15
N THR A 72 -6.69 -7.21 -13.37
CA THR A 72 -5.72 -8.10 -14.03
C THR A 72 -4.35 -7.89 -13.41
N LEU A 73 -4.06 -8.64 -12.34
CA LEU A 73 -2.84 -8.47 -11.58
C LEU A 73 -1.74 -9.45 -12.01
N ALA A 74 -0.50 -8.96 -12.01
CA ALA A 74 0.69 -9.79 -12.21
C ALA A 74 1.47 -9.91 -10.89
N PRO A 75 2.09 -11.07 -10.60
CA PRO A 75 2.95 -11.23 -9.43
C PRO A 75 4.17 -10.31 -9.53
N ALA A 76 4.69 -9.92 -8.36
CA ALA A 76 5.92 -9.13 -8.28
C ALA A 76 7.13 -9.98 -8.68
N GLU A 77 7.99 -9.45 -9.57
CA GLU A 77 9.27 -10.05 -9.89
C GLU A 77 10.13 -10.16 -8.62
N ILE A 78 10.64 -11.36 -8.33
CA ILE A 78 11.35 -11.66 -7.07
C ILE A 78 12.50 -10.69 -6.80
N ASP A 79 13.30 -10.35 -7.81
CA ASP A 79 14.44 -9.44 -7.68
C ASP A 79 13.99 -8.00 -7.37
N LYS A 80 12.83 -7.59 -7.89
CA LYS A 80 12.25 -6.27 -7.60
C LYS A 80 11.64 -6.23 -6.21
N ALA A 81 10.95 -7.29 -5.80
CA ALA A 81 10.40 -7.44 -4.46
C ALA A 81 11.50 -7.39 -3.39
N LYS A 82 12.60 -8.13 -3.60
CA LYS A 82 13.81 -8.12 -2.78
C LYS A 82 14.38 -6.73 -2.58
N LYS A 83 14.56 -5.99 -3.68
CA LYS A 83 15.10 -4.62 -3.66
C LYS A 83 14.14 -3.66 -2.95
N LEU A 84 12.85 -3.75 -3.27
CA LEU A 84 11.84 -2.89 -2.65
C LEU A 84 11.70 -3.14 -1.15
N ALA A 85 11.83 -4.38 -0.68
CA ALA A 85 11.85 -4.68 0.75
C ALA A 85 13.00 -3.94 1.46
N LYS A 86 14.23 -4.04 0.96
CA LYS A 86 15.36 -3.29 1.54
C LYS A 86 15.13 -1.76 1.52
N ILE A 87 14.58 -1.24 0.43
CA ILE A 87 14.27 0.19 0.28
C ILE A 87 13.20 0.63 1.30
N ILE A 88 12.13 -0.14 1.47
CA ILE A 88 11.07 0.13 2.44
C ILE A 88 11.62 0.14 3.86
N LYS A 89 12.40 -0.88 4.22
CA LYS A 89 13.02 -0.96 5.54
C LYS A 89 13.88 0.27 5.81
N HIS A 90 14.74 0.64 4.85
CA HIS A 90 15.68 1.75 4.99
C HIS A 90 15.00 3.13 5.04
N LEU A 91 14.09 3.41 4.11
CA LEU A 91 13.50 4.74 3.94
C LEU A 91 12.28 5.00 4.82
N TRP A 92 11.57 3.96 5.26
CA TRP A 92 10.35 4.12 6.06
C TRP A 92 10.53 3.61 7.48
N ILE A 93 10.77 2.30 7.65
CA ILE A 93 10.79 1.68 8.98
C ILE A 93 11.90 2.28 9.85
N GLU A 94 13.13 2.30 9.33
CA GLU A 94 14.28 2.78 10.08
C GLU A 94 14.31 4.30 10.24
N THR A 95 13.67 5.04 9.34
CA THR A 95 13.42 6.48 9.51
C THR A 95 12.61 6.72 10.79
N TYR A 96 11.53 5.97 10.99
CA TYR A 96 10.69 6.12 12.18
C TYR A 96 11.35 5.54 13.45
N ASP A 97 12.16 4.48 13.32
CA ASP A 97 13.00 4.01 14.42
C ASP A 97 13.98 5.09 14.90
N GLU A 98 14.58 5.84 13.98
CA GLU A 98 15.57 6.86 14.29
C GLU A 98 14.94 8.10 14.95
N ILE A 99 13.80 8.57 14.47
CA ILE A 99 13.17 9.80 14.98
C ILE A 99 12.32 9.56 16.24
N ALA A 100 11.65 8.41 16.34
CA ALA A 100 10.63 8.15 17.37
C ALA A 100 10.90 6.87 18.19
N GLY A 101 11.91 6.08 17.81
CA GLY A 101 12.29 4.85 18.50
C GLY A 101 11.51 3.63 18.03
N VAL A 102 12.15 2.46 18.11
CA VAL A 102 11.59 1.18 17.65
C VAL A 102 10.23 0.82 18.27
N ASN A 103 9.97 1.25 19.51
CA ASN A 103 8.68 0.98 20.17
C ASN A 103 7.53 1.75 19.52
N PHE A 104 7.78 2.99 19.06
CA PHE A 104 6.81 3.76 18.30
C PHE A 104 6.51 3.07 16.96
N THR A 105 7.55 2.72 16.21
CA THR A 105 7.40 2.04 14.92
C THR A 105 6.61 0.73 15.08
N ARG A 106 6.99 -0.12 16.05
CA ARG A 106 6.27 -1.37 16.37
C ARG A 106 4.79 -1.14 16.69
N ALA A 107 4.46 -0.06 17.41
CA ALA A 107 3.09 0.20 17.83
C ALA A 107 2.19 0.59 16.65
N TYR A 108 2.68 1.43 15.73
CA TYR A 108 1.81 2.10 14.77
C TYR A 108 2.02 1.69 13.31
N ILE A 109 3.14 1.06 12.95
CA ILE A 109 3.36 0.67 11.56
C ILE A 109 2.37 -0.43 11.14
N PRO A 110 1.85 -0.40 9.88
CA PRO A 110 1.01 -1.45 9.32
C PRO A 110 1.59 -2.85 9.53
N LYS A 111 0.71 -3.83 9.77
CA LYS A 111 1.08 -5.22 10.08
C LYS A 111 1.21 -6.09 8.84
N VAL A 112 0.72 -5.64 7.70
CA VAL A 112 0.86 -6.33 6.42
C VAL A 112 1.38 -5.35 5.38
N ILE A 113 2.43 -5.75 4.66
CA ILE A 113 2.89 -5.09 3.44
C ILE A 113 2.73 -6.10 2.32
N HIS A 114 1.95 -5.76 1.30
CA HIS A 114 1.67 -6.63 0.16
C HIS A 114 2.21 -6.01 -1.13
N LEU A 115 2.99 -6.77 -1.90
CA LEU A 115 3.55 -6.33 -3.17
C LEU A 115 2.84 -6.96 -4.36
N ILE A 116 2.46 -6.13 -5.33
CA ILE A 116 1.84 -6.54 -6.59
C ILE A 116 2.65 -6.00 -7.77
N GLY A 117 2.95 -6.85 -8.74
CA GLY A 117 3.86 -6.55 -9.85
C GLY A 117 3.30 -5.55 -10.86
N SER A 118 2.01 -5.66 -11.17
CA SER A 118 1.32 -4.78 -12.12
C SER A 118 0.75 -3.53 -11.43
N ALA A 119 0.44 -2.52 -12.21
CA ALA A 119 -0.47 -1.46 -11.79
C ALA A 119 -1.87 -2.04 -11.51
N ALA A 120 -2.60 -1.42 -10.58
CA ALA A 120 -4.06 -1.53 -10.51
C ALA A 120 -4.68 -0.25 -11.07
N TYR A 121 -5.89 -0.35 -11.60
CA TYR A 121 -6.57 0.76 -12.28
C TYR A 121 -8.02 0.85 -11.82
N GLU A 122 -8.40 2.00 -11.30
CA GLU A 122 -9.79 2.39 -11.09
C GLU A 122 -10.22 3.41 -12.17
N ASP A 123 -11.51 3.74 -12.20
CA ASP A 123 -12.09 4.71 -13.14
C ASP A 123 -11.39 6.10 -13.08
N ASN A 124 -10.77 6.43 -11.93
CA ASN A 124 -10.06 7.67 -11.65
C ASN A 124 -8.55 7.62 -11.97
N GLY A 125 -8.01 6.46 -12.38
CA GLY A 125 -6.61 6.30 -12.75
C GLY A 125 -5.92 5.11 -12.10
N MET A 126 -4.59 5.18 -12.08
CA MET A 126 -3.76 4.09 -11.56
C MET A 126 -3.69 4.17 -10.03
N ILE A 127 -3.97 3.05 -9.37
CA ILE A 127 -3.78 2.86 -7.93
C ILE A 127 -2.32 2.48 -7.69
N VAL A 128 -1.65 3.27 -6.86
CA VAL A 128 -0.23 3.09 -6.51
C VAL A 128 -0.04 2.39 -5.16
N GLY A 129 -1.03 2.54 -4.27
CA GLY A 129 -1.19 1.71 -3.10
C GLY A 129 -2.56 1.87 -2.46
N THR A 130 -2.92 0.93 -1.59
CA THR A 130 -4.15 0.99 -0.78
C THR A 130 -3.83 0.65 0.66
N ALA A 131 -4.54 1.26 1.60
CA ALA A 131 -4.55 0.81 2.99
C ALA A 131 -5.93 0.31 3.43
N GLU A 132 -5.94 -0.82 4.11
CA GLU A 132 -7.16 -1.39 4.69
C GLU A 132 -7.11 -1.23 6.22
N GLY A 133 -7.88 -0.28 6.75
CA GLY A 133 -8.06 -0.07 8.19
C GLY A 133 -6.76 0.12 8.96
N GLY A 134 -5.76 0.77 8.36
CA GLY A 134 -4.43 1.00 8.97
C GLY A 134 -3.60 -0.25 9.21
N THR A 135 -4.07 -1.43 8.81
CA THR A 135 -3.44 -2.72 9.14
C THR A 135 -2.63 -3.28 7.97
N LYS A 136 -3.03 -3.00 6.74
CA LYS A 136 -2.39 -3.49 5.51
C LYS A 136 -2.08 -2.34 4.58
N VAL A 137 -0.89 -2.35 3.97
CA VAL A 137 -0.53 -1.51 2.82
C VAL A 137 -0.23 -2.40 1.63
N THR A 138 -0.89 -2.15 0.51
CA THR A 138 -0.62 -2.82 -0.76
C THR A 138 0.13 -1.87 -1.68
N LEU A 139 1.23 -2.31 -2.29
CA LEU A 139 2.05 -1.52 -3.21
C LEU A 139 2.04 -2.17 -4.59
N TYR A 140 1.60 -1.42 -5.59
CA TYR A 140 1.46 -1.88 -6.97
C TYR A 140 2.68 -1.49 -7.83
N TYR A 141 2.70 -1.92 -9.09
CA TYR A 141 3.68 -1.46 -10.09
C TYR A 141 5.14 -1.85 -9.76
N VAL A 142 5.34 -2.90 -8.97
CA VAL A 142 6.67 -3.35 -8.52
C VAL A 142 7.58 -3.79 -9.67
N ASN A 143 7.02 -4.34 -10.75
CA ASN A 143 7.82 -4.82 -11.88
C ASN A 143 8.47 -3.66 -12.66
N GLN A 144 7.97 -2.43 -12.48
CA GLN A 144 8.52 -1.22 -13.06
C GLN A 144 9.45 -0.46 -12.11
N LEU A 145 9.81 -1.04 -10.96
CA LEU A 145 10.64 -0.42 -9.94
C LEU A 145 11.91 0.21 -10.52
N GLN A 146 12.06 1.51 -10.25
CA GLN A 146 13.27 2.29 -10.46
C GLN A 146 13.79 2.79 -9.11
N ILE A 147 15.07 2.58 -8.86
CA ILE A 147 15.73 3.00 -7.61
C ILE A 147 16.20 4.46 -7.81
N ASN A 148 15.25 5.39 -7.71
CA ASN A 148 15.52 6.81 -7.60
C ASN A 148 14.41 7.47 -6.78
N THR A 149 14.76 8.52 -6.05
CA THR A 149 13.86 9.18 -5.08
C THR A 149 12.55 9.65 -5.71
N ALA A 150 12.59 10.21 -6.92
CA ALA A 150 11.39 10.73 -7.59
C ALA A 150 10.39 9.61 -7.92
N PHE A 151 10.86 8.48 -8.45
CA PHE A 151 10.03 7.31 -8.70
C PHE A 151 9.49 6.75 -7.38
N LEU A 152 10.38 6.49 -6.42
CA LEU A 152 10.01 5.85 -5.15
C LEU A 152 8.98 6.68 -4.36
N ASN A 153 9.12 8.00 -4.33
CA ASN A 153 8.17 8.86 -3.64
C ASN A 153 6.81 8.88 -4.33
N LYS A 154 6.80 8.98 -5.67
CA LYS A 154 5.56 9.02 -6.45
C LYS A 154 4.74 7.74 -6.34
N TYR A 155 5.38 6.58 -6.39
CA TYR A 155 4.67 5.29 -6.46
C TYR A 155 4.52 4.61 -5.10
N TYR A 156 5.31 4.96 -4.09
CA TYR A 156 5.32 4.25 -2.80
C TYR A 156 5.28 5.21 -1.61
N PHE A 157 6.32 6.02 -1.40
CA PHE A 157 6.52 6.65 -0.09
C PHE A 157 5.53 7.78 0.22
N LEU A 158 5.02 8.51 -0.77
CA LEU A 158 3.96 9.50 -0.52
C LEU A 158 2.74 8.80 0.08
N THR A 159 2.23 7.76 -0.58
CA THR A 159 1.09 6.97 -0.08
C THR A 159 1.41 6.31 1.26
N MET A 160 2.59 5.72 1.44
CA MET A 160 2.94 5.07 2.71
C MET A 160 2.98 6.06 3.89
N HIS A 161 3.50 7.27 3.67
CA HIS A 161 3.53 8.31 4.70
C HIS A 161 2.15 8.91 4.95
N HIS A 162 1.34 9.07 3.91
CA HIS A 162 -0.06 9.49 4.00
C HIS A 162 -0.86 8.53 4.89
N GLU A 163 -0.81 7.24 4.58
CA GLU A 163 -1.54 6.22 5.34
C GLU A 163 -1.03 6.08 6.77
N PHE A 164 0.27 6.28 6.96
CA PHE A 164 0.83 6.32 8.30
C PHE A 164 0.33 7.52 9.09
N ALA A 165 0.16 8.70 8.46
CA ALA A 165 -0.48 9.84 9.11
C ALA A 165 -1.89 9.48 9.58
N HIS A 166 -2.71 8.86 8.72
CA HIS A 166 -4.04 8.35 9.08
C HIS A 166 -4.03 7.49 10.33
N ILE A 167 -3.11 6.53 10.44
CA ILE A 167 -2.99 5.68 11.63
C ILE A 167 -2.71 6.53 12.88
N LEU A 168 -1.80 7.51 12.78
CA LEU A 168 -1.47 8.37 13.91
C LEU A 168 -2.70 9.16 14.37
N HIS A 169 -3.36 9.92 13.49
CA HIS A 169 -4.50 10.73 13.93
C HIS A 169 -5.80 9.96 14.19
N GLN A 170 -5.92 8.71 13.74
CA GLN A 170 -6.97 7.80 14.20
C GLN A 170 -6.67 7.25 15.61
N THR A 171 -5.40 7.08 15.97
CA THR A 171 -5.00 6.61 17.30
C THR A 171 -5.08 7.73 18.35
N LYS A 172 -4.63 8.94 17.99
CA LYS A 172 -4.72 10.13 18.83
C LYS A 172 -5.14 11.31 17.95
N ASN A 173 -6.38 11.78 18.10
CA ASN A 173 -6.92 12.85 17.25
C ASN A 173 -6.03 14.10 17.25
N TYR A 174 -5.88 14.71 16.08
CA TYR A 174 -5.37 16.07 15.96
C TYR A 174 -6.44 17.09 16.40
N ASP A 175 -6.05 18.35 16.55
CA ASP A 175 -6.95 19.44 16.96
C ASP A 175 -8.00 19.75 15.86
N PRO A 176 -9.31 19.67 16.14
CA PRO A 176 -10.36 20.03 15.18
C PRO A 176 -10.26 21.44 14.58
N GLU A 177 -9.48 22.35 15.17
CA GLU A 177 -9.19 23.64 14.54
C GLU A 177 -8.50 23.49 13.18
N PHE A 178 -7.77 22.40 12.92
CA PHE A 178 -7.21 22.11 11.59
C PHE A 178 -8.30 22.09 10.52
N ASP A 179 -9.41 21.39 10.79
CA ASP A 179 -10.53 21.25 9.86
C ASP A 179 -11.15 22.61 9.50
N ARG A 180 -11.06 23.58 10.42
CA ARG A 180 -11.63 24.93 10.25
C ARG A 180 -10.82 25.82 9.31
N ILE A 181 -9.53 25.53 9.11
CA ILE A 181 -8.65 26.33 8.26
C ILE A 181 -9.18 26.40 6.82
N SER A 182 -9.82 25.33 6.34
CA SER A 182 -10.38 25.24 4.98
C SER A 182 -11.87 24.88 4.98
N GLU A 183 -12.58 25.17 6.08
CA GLU A 183 -14.02 24.94 6.18
C GLU A 183 -14.77 25.62 5.03
N GLY A 184 -15.67 24.88 4.40
CA GLY A 184 -16.43 25.33 3.23
C GLY A 184 -15.65 25.37 1.91
N SER A 185 -14.35 25.04 1.90
CA SER A 185 -13.52 24.96 0.68
C SER A 185 -13.24 23.52 0.24
N TYR A 186 -13.58 22.51 1.05
CA TYR A 186 -13.47 21.10 0.69
C TYR A 186 -14.45 20.73 -0.42
N THR A 187 -13.97 19.99 -1.42
CA THR A 187 -14.72 19.58 -2.60
C THR A 187 -15.37 18.21 -2.46
N GLY A 188 -15.05 17.46 -1.40
CA GLY A 188 -15.60 16.12 -1.18
C GLY A 188 -15.19 15.18 -2.30
N GLY A 189 -16.15 14.41 -2.82
CA GLY A 189 -15.91 13.43 -3.88
C GLY A 189 -15.49 14.00 -5.24
N ASP A 190 -15.60 15.32 -5.46
CA ASP A 190 -15.27 15.98 -6.74
C ASP A 190 -13.79 16.36 -6.88
N TRP A 191 -12.95 16.00 -5.90
CA TRP A 191 -11.52 16.35 -5.83
C TRP A 191 -10.73 16.01 -7.10
N TYR A 192 -11.10 14.93 -7.80
CA TYR A 192 -10.42 14.46 -9.02
C TYR A 192 -10.60 15.42 -10.21
N ASN A 193 -11.59 16.31 -10.17
CA ASN A 193 -11.79 17.37 -11.15
C ASN A 193 -10.99 18.64 -10.82
N VAL A 194 -10.36 18.71 -9.64
CA VAL A 194 -9.61 19.88 -9.18
C VAL A 194 -8.16 19.78 -9.67
N ALA A 195 -7.78 20.67 -10.58
CA ALA A 195 -6.38 20.75 -11.01
C ALA A 195 -5.47 21.16 -9.83
N ASN A 196 -4.30 20.53 -9.67
CA ASN A 196 -3.37 20.84 -8.57
C ASN A 196 -3.01 22.34 -8.48
N THR A 197 -2.93 23.06 -9.62
CA THR A 197 -2.69 24.51 -9.60
C THR A 197 -3.85 25.34 -9.07
N THR A 198 -5.08 24.84 -9.18
CA THR A 198 -6.26 25.45 -8.54
C THR A 198 -6.23 25.15 -7.04
N ALA A 199 -6.04 23.88 -6.68
CA ALA A 199 -5.96 23.43 -5.28
C ALA A 199 -4.91 24.22 -4.48
N LEU A 200 -3.72 24.42 -5.04
CA LEU A 200 -2.67 25.26 -4.43
C LEU A 200 -3.14 26.68 -4.13
N ARG A 201 -3.83 27.33 -5.06
CA ARG A 201 -4.36 28.70 -4.86
C ARG A 201 -5.48 28.76 -3.84
N GLU A 202 -6.14 27.64 -3.58
CA GLU A 202 -7.20 27.49 -2.59
C GLU A 202 -6.68 27.06 -1.22
N GLY A 203 -5.39 26.70 -1.11
CA GLY A 203 -4.75 26.37 0.16
C GLY A 203 -4.57 24.87 0.41
N PHE A 204 -4.63 24.04 -0.64
CA PHE A 204 -4.40 22.59 -0.58
C PHE A 204 -3.13 22.23 -1.35
N VAL A 205 -2.38 21.21 -0.89
CA VAL A 205 -1.12 20.81 -1.54
C VAL A 205 -1.32 20.17 -2.91
N ASP A 206 -2.48 19.56 -3.16
CA ASP A 206 -2.95 19.07 -4.45
C ASP A 206 -4.48 18.91 -4.46
N GLY A 207 -5.03 18.38 -5.57
CA GLY A 207 -6.46 18.12 -5.70
C GLY A 207 -6.99 17.16 -4.62
N TYR A 208 -6.25 16.11 -4.26
CA TYR A 208 -6.71 15.10 -3.31
C TYR A 208 -6.81 15.64 -1.88
N ALA A 209 -5.88 16.49 -1.46
CA ALA A 209 -5.95 17.22 -0.20
C ALA A 209 -7.21 18.11 -0.07
N SER A 210 -7.87 18.46 -1.19
CA SER A 210 -9.14 19.21 -1.15
C SER A 210 -10.38 18.35 -0.89
N SER A 211 -10.23 17.02 -0.78
CA SER A 211 -11.37 16.11 -0.60
C SER A 211 -12.04 16.30 0.76
N GLU A 212 -11.30 16.10 1.85
CA GLU A 212 -11.78 16.27 3.23
C GLU A 212 -10.63 16.55 4.20
N PRO A 213 -10.90 17.03 5.43
CA PRO A 213 -9.84 17.48 6.35
C PRO A 213 -8.80 16.43 6.72
N ARG A 214 -9.21 15.16 6.86
CA ARG A 214 -8.29 14.07 7.22
C ARG A 214 -7.30 13.78 6.10
N GLU A 215 -7.77 13.79 4.86
CA GLU A 215 -6.93 13.63 3.67
C GLU A 215 -6.01 14.83 3.48
N ASP A 216 -6.50 16.05 3.72
CA ASP A 216 -5.70 17.27 3.69
C ASP A 216 -4.54 17.23 4.68
N PHE A 217 -4.79 16.78 5.90
CA PHE A 217 -3.75 16.60 6.92
C PHE A 217 -2.69 15.59 6.45
N ALA A 218 -3.14 14.40 6.04
CA ALA A 218 -2.27 13.29 5.66
C ALA A 218 -1.44 13.63 4.41
N GLU A 219 -2.06 14.19 3.37
CA GLU A 219 -1.41 14.65 2.15
C GLU A 219 -0.44 15.79 2.42
N THR A 220 -0.84 16.81 3.18
CA THR A 220 0.04 17.96 3.47
C THR A 220 1.31 17.48 4.17
N LEU A 221 1.21 16.58 5.16
CA LEU A 221 2.36 15.99 5.82
C LEU A 221 3.20 15.15 4.84
N ALA A 222 2.57 14.25 4.09
CA ALA A 222 3.27 13.34 3.18
C ALA A 222 4.01 14.09 2.07
N VAL A 223 3.36 15.07 1.42
CA VAL A 223 3.98 15.95 0.42
C VAL A 223 5.14 16.73 1.02
N TYR A 224 5.01 17.24 2.25
CA TYR A 224 6.07 17.98 2.90
C TYR A 224 7.33 17.14 3.13
N ILE A 225 7.18 15.95 3.73
CA ILE A 225 8.34 15.15 4.17
C ILE A 225 9.02 14.39 3.02
N THR A 226 8.27 14.07 1.95
CA THR A 226 8.81 13.34 0.80
C THR A 226 9.53 14.26 -0.21
N ASN A 227 9.30 15.57 -0.17
CA ASN A 227 9.87 16.49 -1.17
C ASN A 227 10.97 17.39 -0.60
N THR A 228 11.80 17.98 -1.48
CA THR A 228 12.87 18.91 -1.08
C THR A 228 12.35 20.30 -0.72
N ALA A 229 13.15 21.08 0.01
CA ALA A 229 12.80 22.43 0.41
C ALA A 229 12.47 23.32 -0.80
N GLU A 230 13.21 23.15 -1.90
CA GLU A 230 13.00 23.87 -3.16
C GLU A 230 11.66 23.49 -3.80
N PHE A 231 11.28 22.20 -3.81
CA PHE A 231 9.97 21.79 -4.29
C PHE A 231 8.87 22.43 -3.46
N TRP A 232 8.97 22.37 -2.13
CA TRP A 232 7.96 22.94 -1.23
C TRP A 232 7.79 24.44 -1.43
N GLN A 233 8.91 25.19 -1.48
CA GLN A 233 8.87 26.61 -1.76
C GLN A 233 8.22 26.90 -3.12
N SER A 234 8.52 26.10 -4.15
CA SER A 234 7.88 26.26 -5.46
C SER A 234 6.36 26.03 -5.44
N GLN A 235 5.85 25.19 -4.53
CA GLN A 235 4.40 25.02 -4.36
C GLN A 235 3.78 26.23 -3.68
N LEU A 236 4.42 26.76 -2.64
CA LEU A 236 3.99 27.99 -1.95
C LEU A 236 3.98 29.19 -2.91
N ASP A 237 4.99 29.32 -3.77
CA ASP A 237 5.05 30.40 -4.77
C ASP A 237 3.89 30.30 -5.78
N LYS A 238 3.51 29.07 -6.19
CA LYS A 238 2.36 28.82 -7.07
C LYS A 238 1.02 29.06 -6.37
N ALA A 239 0.94 28.77 -5.08
CA ALA A 239 -0.24 29.01 -4.25
C ALA A 239 -0.53 30.52 -4.08
N GLY A 240 0.53 31.35 -4.14
CA GLY A 240 0.44 32.81 -4.11
C GLY A 240 -0.01 33.36 -2.75
N GLU A 241 -0.37 34.64 -2.73
CA GLU A 241 -0.68 35.39 -1.49
C GLU A 241 -1.92 34.90 -0.74
N LYS A 242 -2.79 34.13 -1.39
CA LYS A 242 -4.00 33.54 -0.78
C LYS A 242 -3.73 32.12 -0.26
N GLY A 243 -3.34 31.20 -1.15
CA GLY A 243 -3.18 29.79 -0.79
C GLY A 243 -1.93 29.52 0.03
N GLY A 244 -0.83 30.26 -0.21
CA GLY A 244 0.44 30.07 0.47
C GLY A 244 0.33 30.18 2.00
N PRO A 245 -0.25 31.27 2.55
CA PRO A 245 -0.47 31.39 3.98
C PRO A 245 -1.34 30.28 4.59
N ILE A 246 -2.36 29.80 3.86
CA ILE A 246 -3.25 28.72 4.33
C ILE A 246 -2.47 27.40 4.44
N ILE A 247 -1.67 27.05 3.42
CA ILE A 247 -0.83 25.84 3.45
C ILE A 247 0.20 25.92 4.59
N GLN A 248 0.78 27.09 4.81
CA GLN A 248 1.73 27.30 5.91
C GLN A 248 1.07 27.16 7.28
N GLU A 249 -0.14 27.71 7.45
CA GLU A 249 -0.92 27.55 8.68
C GLU A 249 -1.23 26.07 8.96
N LYS A 250 -1.72 25.32 7.97
CA LYS A 250 -1.92 23.86 8.07
C LYS A 250 -0.65 23.13 8.49
N MET A 251 0.47 23.43 7.84
CA MET A 251 1.73 22.79 8.15
C MET A 251 2.19 23.10 9.58
N GLU A 252 1.89 24.28 10.11
CA GLU A 252 2.22 24.62 11.49
C GLU A 252 1.39 23.83 12.51
N TYR A 253 0.08 23.68 12.27
CA TYR A 253 -0.75 22.77 13.07
C TYR A 253 -0.23 21.33 13.03
N ILE A 254 0.19 20.84 11.86
CA ILE A 254 0.80 19.51 11.71
C ILE A 254 2.09 19.41 12.53
N ARG A 255 2.97 20.42 12.48
CA ARG A 255 4.22 20.44 13.29
C ARG A 255 3.91 20.35 14.78
N ILE A 256 3.00 21.19 15.27
CA ILE A 256 2.60 21.23 16.69
C ILE A 256 2.03 19.87 17.10
N TYR A 257 1.09 19.32 16.33
CA TYR A 257 0.50 18.02 16.63
C TYR A 257 1.55 16.90 16.68
N MET A 258 2.43 16.83 15.68
CA MET A 258 3.47 15.79 15.62
C MET A 258 4.47 15.91 16.77
N ALA A 259 4.85 17.13 17.14
CA ALA A 259 5.75 17.38 18.26
C ALA A 259 5.09 17.05 19.60
N ASP A 260 3.91 17.61 19.88
CA ASP A 260 3.26 17.51 21.20
C ASP A 260 2.68 16.12 21.46
N THR A 261 2.16 15.46 20.43
CA THR A 261 1.45 14.17 20.57
C THR A 261 2.38 12.97 20.43
N TRP A 262 3.41 13.11 19.58
CA TRP A 262 4.27 12.00 19.17
C TRP A 262 5.75 12.23 19.46
N GLY A 263 6.15 13.44 19.87
CA GLY A 263 7.57 13.78 20.07
C GLY A 263 8.36 13.82 18.76
N ILE A 264 7.68 13.98 17.62
CA ILE A 264 8.29 13.96 16.28
C ILE A 264 8.43 15.39 15.78
N ASP A 265 9.67 15.83 15.60
CA ASP A 265 10.00 17.02 14.82
C ASP A 265 9.89 16.68 13.33
N VAL A 266 8.91 17.29 12.64
CA VAL A 266 8.61 17.00 11.23
C VAL A 266 9.71 17.50 10.30
N ASP A 267 10.39 18.60 10.65
CA ASP A 267 11.48 19.12 9.84
C ASP A 267 12.69 18.19 9.93
N LYS A 268 12.98 17.68 11.14
CA LYS A 268 14.00 16.65 11.33
C LYS A 268 13.63 15.32 10.66
N LEU A 269 12.36 14.90 10.72
CA LEU A 269 11.88 13.71 10.00
C LEU A 269 12.16 13.84 8.50
N ARG A 270 11.83 15.00 7.92
CA ARG A 270 12.12 15.30 6.52
C ARG A 270 13.62 15.24 6.24
N GLU A 271 14.46 15.84 7.07
CA GLU A 271 15.93 15.75 6.90
C GLU A 271 16.43 14.30 6.89
N ILE A 272 15.93 13.45 7.79
CA ILE A 272 16.28 12.03 7.86
C ILE A 272 15.85 11.30 6.57
N ILE A 273 14.63 11.52 6.08
CA ILE A 273 14.14 10.93 4.82
C ILE A 273 15.03 11.36 3.65
N GLN A 274 15.37 12.64 3.55
CA GLN A 274 16.23 13.16 2.49
C GLN A 274 17.66 12.63 2.59
N ARG A 275 18.20 12.44 3.80
CA ARG A 275 19.50 11.80 4.02
C ARG A 275 19.47 10.33 3.59
N ARG A 276 18.52 9.56 4.09
CA ARG A 276 18.37 8.12 3.78
C ARG A 276 18.11 7.89 2.29
N SER A 277 17.40 8.80 1.63
CA SER A 277 17.22 8.77 0.16
C SER A 277 18.54 8.89 -0.60
N LYS A 278 19.52 9.65 -0.10
CA LYS A 278 20.86 9.75 -0.71
C LYS A 278 21.71 8.50 -0.47
N GLU A 279 21.33 7.66 0.49
CA GLU A 279 22.05 6.42 0.83
C GLU A 279 21.59 5.23 -0.03
N LEU A 280 20.56 5.40 -0.88
CA LEU A 280 20.04 4.35 -1.76
C LEU A 280 21.11 3.71 -2.65
N ASP A 281 22.03 4.51 -3.18
CA ASP A 281 23.12 4.04 -4.06
C ASP A 281 24.16 3.18 -3.30
N SER A 282 24.15 3.24 -1.97
CA SER A 282 25.05 2.48 -1.10
C SER A 282 24.39 1.27 -0.44
N LEU A 283 23.09 1.04 -0.68
CA LEU A 283 22.40 -0.13 -0.15
C LEU A 283 22.89 -1.39 -0.87
N ASP A 284 23.20 -2.42 -0.08
CA ASP A 284 23.49 -3.75 -0.59
C ASP A 284 22.19 -4.40 -1.07
N PHE A 285 22.02 -4.53 -2.39
CA PHE A 285 20.86 -5.16 -2.99
C PHE A 285 21.05 -6.64 -3.32
N ASP A 286 22.25 -7.19 -3.13
CA ASP A 286 22.62 -8.48 -3.68
C ASP A 286 22.72 -9.58 -2.61
N ASN A 287 22.96 -9.23 -1.34
CA ASN A 287 23.09 -10.23 -0.26
C ASN A 287 21.86 -10.32 0.65
N PHE A 288 21.31 -11.52 0.88
CA PHE A 288 20.16 -11.78 1.74
C PHE A 288 20.49 -12.83 2.81
#